data_AF-A0A929B7I6-F1
#
_entry.id   AF-A0A929B7I6-F1
#
_cell.length_a   1.000
_cell.length_b   1.000
_cell.length_c   1.000
_cell.angle_alpha   90.00
_cell.angle_beta   90.00
_cell.angle_gamma   90.00
#
_symmetry.space_group_name_H-M   'P 1'
#
loop_
_entity.id
_entity.type
_entity.pdbx_description
1 polymer ?
#
loop_
_entity_poly.entity_id
_entity_poly.type
_entity_poly.pdbx_seq_one_letter_code
_entity_poly.pdbx_strand_id
1 'polypeptide(L)'
;MTRGVRKSAARLIGRWRIAEMRHRDRDAIDLVKAGFIEFAAGGTGQVGFIAVQAELDYRPGERDGMPGAEFTWAVSTTAISHVE
;
A
#
# COMPACT_ATOMS: atom_id res chain seq x y z
N MET A 1 -13.35 -2.01 -19.27
CA MET A 1 -12.73 -2.99 -18.35
C MET A 1 -13.32 -4.37 -18.59
N THR A 2 -12.49 -5.36 -18.92
CA THR A 2 -12.92 -6.76 -19.11
C THR A 2 -13.39 -7.37 -17.78
N ARG A 3 -14.26 -8.39 -17.84
CA ARG A 3 -14.87 -9.00 -16.66
C ARG A 3 -13.84 -9.55 -15.65
N GLY A 4 -12.70 -10.04 -16.12
CA GLY A 4 -11.61 -10.56 -15.29
C GLY A 4 -10.99 -9.50 -14.38
N VAL A 5 -10.63 -8.33 -14.95
CA VAL A 5 -10.01 -7.22 -14.22
C VAL A 5 -10.90 -6.71 -13.08
N ARG A 6 -12.22 -6.64 -13.28
CA ARG A 6 -13.15 -6.20 -12.24
C ARG A 6 -13.21 -7.17 -11.05
N LYS A 7 -13.09 -8.47 -11.30
CA LYS A 7 -13.07 -9.50 -10.24
C LYS A 7 -11.77 -9.45 -9.44
N SER A 8 -10.64 -9.24 -10.11
CA SER A 8 -9.34 -9.04 -9.44
C SER A 8 -9.36 -7.77 -8.59
N ALA A 9 -9.90 -6.66 -9.12
CA ALA A 9 -10.09 -5.41 -8.38
C ALA A 9 -10.88 -5.63 -7.09
N ALA A 10 -12.02 -6.30 -7.17
CA ALA A 10 -12.89 -6.56 -6.02
C ALA A 10 -12.22 -7.42 -4.93
N ARG A 11 -11.31 -8.32 -5.31
CA ARG A 11 -10.56 -9.16 -4.36
C ARG A 11 -9.44 -8.44 -3.64
N LEU A 12 -8.96 -7.31 -4.19
CA LEU A 12 -7.89 -6.52 -3.60
C LEU A 12 -8.40 -5.51 -2.58
N ILE A 13 -9.67 -5.09 -2.69
CA ILE A 13 -10.25 -4.05 -1.84
C ILE A 13 -10.15 -4.44 -0.36
N GLY A 14 -9.65 -3.51 0.44
CA GLY A 14 -9.50 -3.66 1.87
C GLY A 14 -8.08 -3.33 2.35
N ARG A 15 -7.88 -3.55 3.65
CA ARG A 15 -6.63 -3.25 4.35
C ARG A 15 -5.87 -4.54 4.64
N TRP A 16 -4.62 -4.57 4.23
CA TRP A 16 -3.72 -5.72 4.32
C TRP A 16 -2.55 -5.39 5.22
N ARG A 17 -2.13 -6.36 6.04
CA ARG A 17 -0.98 -6.23 6.93
C ARG A 17 0.32 -6.45 6.16
N ILE A 18 1.31 -5.59 6.37
CA ILE A 18 2.69 -5.83 5.91
C ILE A 18 3.35 -6.84 6.85
N ALA A 19 3.34 -8.12 6.47
CA ALA A 19 3.87 -9.19 7.31
C ALA A 19 5.37 -9.04 7.56
N GLU A 20 6.13 -8.75 6.51
CA GLU A 20 7.59 -8.80 6.48
C GLU A 20 8.14 -7.73 5.55
N MET A 21 9.38 -7.31 5.78
CA MET A 21 10.12 -6.42 4.89
C MET A 21 11.61 -6.75 4.94
N ARG A 22 12.26 -6.80 3.77
CA ARG A 22 13.65 -7.31 3.60
C ARG A 22 14.69 -6.73 4.57
N HIS A 23 14.48 -5.52 5.09
CA HIS A 23 15.46 -4.81 5.93
C HIS A 23 14.92 -4.36 7.28
N ARG A 24 13.71 -4.78 7.68
CA ARG A 24 13.09 -4.37 8.95
C ARG A 24 12.39 -5.55 9.58
N ASP A 25 12.59 -5.68 10.89
CA ASP A 25 11.79 -6.59 11.70
C ASP A 25 10.37 -6.03 11.94
N ARG A 26 9.57 -6.80 12.67
CA ARG A 26 8.18 -6.49 12.96
C ARG A 26 8.00 -5.17 13.70
N ASP A 27 8.79 -4.95 14.73
CA ASP A 27 8.70 -3.77 15.59
C ASP A 27 9.09 -2.52 14.83
N ALA A 28 10.10 -2.61 13.97
CA ALA A 28 10.49 -1.52 13.10
C ALA A 28 9.40 -1.22 12.05
N ILE A 29 8.78 -2.23 11.45
CA ILE A 29 7.63 -2.04 10.53
C ILE A 29 6.48 -1.34 11.25
N ASP A 30 6.27 -1.65 12.53
CA ASP A 30 5.14 -1.19 13.35
C ASP A 30 5.42 0.03 14.21
N LEU A 31 6.54 0.72 13.98
CA LEU A 31 7.07 1.78 14.85
C LEU A 31 6.00 2.80 15.34
N VAL A 32 5.13 3.28 14.44
CA VAL A 32 4.03 4.20 14.80
C VAL A 32 2.70 3.44 14.96
N LYS A 33 2.42 2.51 14.05
CA LYS A 33 1.20 1.68 14.00
C LYS A 33 1.47 0.47 13.14
N ALA A 34 0.62 -0.55 13.23
CA ALA A 34 0.70 -1.74 12.40
C ALA A 34 0.82 -1.38 10.90
N GLY A 35 1.94 -1.79 10.29
CA GLY A 35 2.23 -1.51 8.89
C GLY A 35 1.19 -2.10 7.95
N PHE A 36 0.76 -1.35 6.95
CA PHE A 36 -0.36 -1.72 6.11
C PHE A 36 -0.25 -1.19 4.69
N ILE A 37 -0.98 -1.84 3.79
CA ILE A 37 -1.37 -1.34 2.48
C ILE A 37 -2.88 -1.46 2.36
N GLU A 38 -3.53 -0.41 1.88
CA GLU A 38 -4.97 -0.36 1.71
C GLU A 38 -5.31 -0.02 0.27
N PHE A 39 -6.16 -0.84 -0.34
CA PHE A 39 -6.70 -0.63 -1.68
C PHE A 39 -8.17 -0.20 -1.55
N ALA A 40 -8.45 1.05 -1.86
CA ALA A 40 -9.80 1.60 -1.87
C ALA A 40 -10.46 1.42 -3.24
N ALA A 41 -11.79 1.46 -3.26
CA ALA A 41 -12.50 1.48 -4.54
C ALA A 41 -12.11 2.72 -5.35
N GLY A 42 -11.95 2.55 -6.66
CA GLY A 42 -11.61 3.67 -7.57
C GLY A 42 -10.14 3.76 -7.98
N GLY A 43 -9.28 2.83 -7.55
CA GLY A 43 -7.88 2.80 -7.98
C GLY A 43 -6.94 3.64 -7.11
N THR A 44 -7.39 4.03 -5.91
CA THR A 44 -6.61 4.78 -4.92
C THR A 44 -6.47 4.00 -3.62
N GLY A 45 -5.71 4.51 -2.67
CA GLY A 45 -5.46 3.82 -1.42
C GLY A 45 -4.46 4.54 -0.53
N GLN A 46 -3.97 3.82 0.47
CA GLN A 46 -2.97 4.33 1.40
C GLN A 46 -1.96 3.25 1.74
N VAL A 47 -0.74 3.69 2.04
CA VAL A 47 0.30 2.84 2.62
C VAL A 47 0.86 3.52 3.85
N GLY A 48 1.18 2.72 4.87
CA GLY A 48 1.91 3.24 6.02
C GLY A 48 2.66 2.16 6.77
N PHE A 49 3.88 2.49 7.17
CA PHE A 49 4.83 1.62 7.88
C PHE A 49 5.93 2.52 8.44
N ILE A 50 6.58 2.12 9.54
CA ILE A 50 7.54 2.99 10.24
C ILE A 50 6.87 4.37 10.51
N ALA A 51 7.46 5.47 10.03
CA ALA A 51 6.94 6.84 10.09
C ALA A 51 6.40 7.33 8.74
N VAL A 52 6.28 6.43 7.74
CA VAL A 52 5.72 6.74 6.43
C VAL A 52 4.21 6.64 6.50
N GLN A 53 3.53 7.67 5.98
CA GLN A 53 2.12 7.64 5.61
C GLN A 53 1.96 8.33 4.27
N ALA A 54 1.43 7.61 3.28
CA ALA A 54 1.39 8.04 1.89
C ALA A 54 0.08 7.66 1.22
N GLU A 55 -0.31 8.47 0.24
CA GLU A 55 -1.36 8.11 -0.71
C GLU A 55 -0.80 7.14 -1.74
N LEU A 56 -1.67 6.28 -2.25
CA LEU A 56 -1.35 5.22 -3.19
C LEU A 56 -2.32 5.24 -4.36
N ASP A 57 -1.77 5.18 -5.57
CA ASP A 57 -2.53 4.92 -6.80
C ASP A 57 -2.22 3.50 -7.26
N TYR A 58 -3.24 2.76 -7.68
CA TYR A 58 -3.05 1.38 -8.13
C TYR A 58 -3.95 0.98 -9.29
N ARG A 59 -3.50 -0.06 -10.00
CA ARG A 59 -4.26 -0.73 -11.05
C ARG A 59 -4.35 -2.22 -10.72
N PRO A 60 -5.58 -2.79 -10.72
CA PRO A 60 -5.76 -4.23 -10.62
C PRO A 60 -5.13 -4.93 -11.81
N GLY A 61 -4.39 -6.00 -11.53
CA GLY A 61 -3.75 -6.84 -12.52
C GLY A 61 -3.78 -8.30 -12.12
N GLU A 62 -3.02 -9.10 -12.85
CA GLU A 62 -2.74 -10.48 -12.52
C GLU A 62 -1.22 -10.67 -12.49
N ARG A 63 -0.73 -11.31 -11.44
CA ARG A 63 0.68 -11.69 -11.31
C ARG A 63 0.73 -13.17 -11.01
N ASP A 64 1.42 -13.93 -11.85
CA ASP A 64 1.55 -15.40 -11.72
C ASP A 64 0.18 -16.12 -11.65
N GLY A 65 -0.81 -15.63 -12.41
CA GLY A 65 -2.18 -16.17 -12.41
C GLY A 65 -3.02 -15.83 -11.18
N MET A 66 -2.48 -15.02 -10.26
CA MET A 66 -3.16 -14.60 -9.03
C MET A 66 -3.56 -13.11 -9.12
N PRO A 67 -4.67 -12.70 -8.47
CA PRO A 67 -5.02 -11.28 -8.36
C PRO A 67 -3.86 -10.49 -7.77
N GLY A 68 -3.44 -9.43 -8.44
CA GLY A 68 -2.35 -8.56 -8.00
C GLY A 68 -2.65 -7.09 -8.28
N ALA A 69 -1.79 -6.20 -7.78
CA ALA A 69 -1.87 -4.78 -8.04
C ALA A 69 -0.51 -4.25 -8.46
N GLU A 70 -0.49 -3.43 -9.50
CA GLU A 70 0.62 -2.50 -9.74
C GLU A 70 0.27 -1.18 -9.06
N PHE A 71 1.21 -0.62 -8.30
CA PHE A 71 0.95 0.59 -7.52
C PHE A 71 2.15 1.52 -7.44
N THR A 72 1.85 2.81 -7.27
CA THR A 72 2.79 3.88 -6.94
C THR A 72 2.28 4.56 -5.69
N TRP A 73 3.18 5.08 -4.86
CA TRP A 73 2.82 5.84 -3.66
C TRP A 73 3.68 7.09 -3.54
N ALA A 74 3.12 8.13 -2.94
CA ALA A 74 3.80 9.39 -2.70
C ALA A 74 3.48 9.91 -1.29
N VAL A 75 4.52 10.32 -0.58
CA VAL A 75 4.35 11.10 0.65
C VAL A 75 4.07 12.54 0.28
N SER A 76 3.10 13.16 0.95
CA SER A 76 2.98 14.62 0.92
C SER A 76 4.06 15.19 1.84
N THR A 77 5.18 15.60 1.27
CA THR A 77 6.24 16.26 2.03
C THR A 77 5.81 17.71 2.30
N THR A 78 5.18 17.96 3.45
CA THR A 78 5.30 19.28 4.07
C THR A 78 6.62 19.27 4.84
N ALA A 79 7.53 20.17 4.49
CA ALA A 79 8.95 20.11 4.84
C ALA A 79 9.23 19.73 6.31
N ILE A 80 10.09 18.73 6.51
CA ILE A 80 10.76 18.53 7.79
C ILE A 80 11.87 19.59 7.82
N SER A 81 11.63 20.67 8.55
CA SER A 81 12.69 21.59 8.93
C SER A 81 13.70 20.86 9.81
N HIS A 82 14.99 21.08 9.55
CA HIS A 82 16.06 20.73 10.46
C HIS A 82 15.77 21.37 11.82
N VAL A 83 15.65 20.56 12.88
CA VAL A 83 15.73 21.05 14.25
C VAL A 83 17.19 20.89 14.64
N GLU A 84 17.81 21.97 15.10
CA GLU A 84 19.23 22.05 15.53
C GLU A 84 19.63 20.91 16.49
#